data_AF-A0A5C3KEK9-F1
#
_entry.id   AF-A0A5C3KEK9-F1
#
_cell.length_a   1.000
_cell.length_b   1.000
_cell.length_c   1.000
_cell.angle_alpha   90.00
_cell.angle_beta   90.00
_cell.angle_gamma   90.00
#
_symmetry.space_group_name_H-M   'P 1'
#
loop_
_entity.id
_entity.type
_entity.pdbx_description
1 polymer ?
#
loop_
_entity_poly.entity_id
_entity_poly.type
_entity_poly.pdbx_seq_one_letter_code
_entity_poly.pdbx_strand_id
1 'polypeptide(L)'
;MPHIAPETISPSAPANINSLLKIIPKSETEALLISALDQLQGENEHLRSWVIRLQAASILNEGHCNMLRFRLAAKEERAKKGGGRGKLLGDGLPRLLSGDDFFEKVVEFTEWQKAQEAKKEARVNAKAAWQDALRAWEEHKMVRKEEKDKMVTEYKEQVREWESQKAAAKRTKKPFKDPKPKRPELPKQAPKPRLKDFELETDTDDAEGGVDTGSEAGSGCDE
;
A
#
# COMPACT_ATOMS: atom_id res chain seq x y z
N MET A 1 3.38 -15.57 -24.58
CA MET A 1 4.46 -14.74 -25.13
C MET A 1 5.77 -15.26 -24.54
N PRO A 2 6.73 -15.73 -25.35
CA PRO A 2 8.00 -16.19 -24.83
C PRO A 2 8.68 -15.01 -24.10
N HIS A 3 9.03 -15.24 -22.83
CA HIS A 3 9.77 -14.28 -22.02
C HIS A 3 11.22 -14.30 -22.51
N ILE A 4 11.54 -13.46 -23.49
CA ILE A 4 12.92 -13.26 -23.93
C ILE A 4 13.56 -12.40 -22.86
N ALA A 5 14.27 -13.02 -21.92
CA ALA A 5 15.15 -12.28 -21.03
C ALA A 5 16.18 -11.57 -21.93
N PRO A 6 16.23 -10.22 -21.95
CA PRO A 6 17.26 -9.55 -22.73
C PRO A 6 18.59 -9.91 -22.08
N GLU A 7 19.37 -10.76 -22.75
CA GLU A 7 20.76 -10.96 -22.36
C GLU A 7 21.43 -9.59 -22.36
N THR A 8 21.78 -9.11 -21.18
CA THR A 8 22.61 -7.93 -21.04
C THR A 8 23.91 -8.25 -21.77
N ILE A 9 24.16 -7.53 -22.87
CA ILE A 9 25.45 -7.52 -23.55
C ILE A 9 26.43 -6.93 -22.52
N SER A 10 26.94 -7.80 -21.66
CA SER A 10 27.98 -7.46 -20.71
C SER A 10 29.12 -6.87 -21.52
N PRO A 11 29.70 -5.71 -21.14
CA PRO A 11 30.90 -5.22 -21.76
C PRO A 11 32.02 -6.16 -21.35
N SER A 12 32.13 -7.31 -22.01
CA SER A 12 33.33 -8.13 -22.01
C SER A 12 34.40 -7.23 -22.60
N ALA A 13 35.17 -6.57 -21.73
CA ALA A 13 36.14 -5.56 -22.08
C ALA A 13 37.05 -6.10 -23.19
N PRO A 14 36.86 -5.71 -24.46
CA PRO A 14 37.84 -6.04 -25.46
C PRO A 14 39.06 -5.19 -25.11
N ALA A 15 40.24 -5.80 -25.11
CA ALA A 15 41.51 -5.09 -25.08
C ALA A 15 41.37 -3.81 -25.93
N ASN A 16 41.61 -2.66 -25.31
CA ASN A 16 41.30 -1.31 -25.79
C ASN A 16 41.46 -1.19 -27.32
N ILE A 17 40.41 -1.41 -28.12
CA ILE A 17 40.48 -1.44 -29.59
C ILE A 17 40.98 -0.08 -30.12
N ASN A 18 40.59 0.99 -29.43
CA ASN A 18 41.07 2.35 -29.68
C ASN A 18 42.58 2.51 -29.48
N SER A 19 43.25 1.61 -28.74
CA SER A 19 44.71 1.59 -28.63
C SER A 19 45.38 0.94 -29.83
N LEU A 20 44.72 -0.05 -30.46
CA LEU A 20 45.21 -0.71 -31.67
C LEU A 20 45.11 0.21 -32.90
N LEU A 21 44.04 1.02 -32.97
CA LEU A 21 43.88 2.04 -34.03
C LEU A 21 44.92 3.17 -33.98
N LYS A 22 45.62 3.34 -32.86
CA LYS A 22 46.67 4.38 -32.68
C LYS A 22 48.07 3.91 -33.07
N ILE A 23 48.24 2.63 -33.43
CA ILE A 23 49.54 2.06 -33.79
C ILE A 23 49.96 2.60 -35.17
N ILE A 24 51.21 3.06 -35.29
CA ILE A 24 51.79 3.43 -36.58
C ILE A 24 52.14 2.14 -37.33
N PRO A 25 51.51 1.85 -38.48
CA PRO A 25 51.79 0.62 -39.22
C PRO A 25 53.22 0.64 -39.78
N LYS A 26 53.91 -0.49 -39.65
CA LYS A 26 55.27 -0.70 -40.20
C LYS A 26 55.25 -1.45 -41.53
N SER A 27 54.12 -2.08 -41.87
CA SER A 27 53.91 -2.86 -43.11
C SER A 27 52.58 -2.52 -43.76
N GLU A 28 52.48 -2.71 -45.08
CA GLU A 28 51.23 -2.52 -45.85
C GLU A 28 50.11 -3.44 -45.35
N THR A 29 50.44 -4.66 -44.92
CA THR A 29 49.47 -5.60 -44.36
C THR A 29 48.88 -5.11 -43.04
N GLU A 30 49.70 -4.49 -42.18
CA GLU A 30 49.25 -3.87 -40.94
C GLU A 30 48.31 -2.69 -41.21
N ALA A 31 48.61 -1.87 -42.23
CA ALA A 31 47.74 -0.77 -42.64
C ALA A 31 46.35 -1.26 -43.11
N LEU A 32 46.30 -2.35 -43.88
CA LEU A 32 45.05 -2.99 -44.31
C LEU A 32 44.26 -3.59 -43.14
N LEU A 33 44.94 -4.19 -42.16
CA LEU A 33 44.27 -4.72 -40.97
C LEU A 33 43.69 -3.61 -40.09
N ILE A 34 44.39 -2.50 -39.92
CA ILE A 34 43.91 -1.34 -39.16
C ILE A 34 42.69 -0.72 -39.85
N SER A 35 42.68 -0.58 -41.18
CA SER A 35 41.53 -0.05 -41.91
C SER A 35 40.30 -0.97 -41.84
N ALA A 36 40.50 -2.29 -41.96
CA ALA A 36 39.43 -3.26 -41.76
C ALA A 36 38.88 -3.24 -40.33
N LEU A 37 39.76 -3.06 -39.32
CA LEU A 37 39.36 -2.95 -37.92
C LEU A 37 38.51 -1.68 -37.67
N ASP A 38 38.88 -0.54 -38.26
CA ASP A 38 38.14 0.71 -38.17
C ASP A 38 36.73 0.59 -38.79
N GLN A 39 36.63 -0.01 -39.97
CA GLN A 39 35.34 -0.30 -40.62
C GLN A 39 34.45 -1.20 -39.76
N LEU A 40 35.00 -2.31 -39.26
CA LEU A 40 34.28 -3.23 -38.38
C LEU A 40 33.87 -2.57 -37.06
N GLN A 41 34.68 -1.67 -36.52
CA GLN A 41 34.31 -0.90 -35.33
C GLN A 41 33.11 0.01 -35.62
N GLY A 42 33.14 0.76 -36.73
CA GLY A 42 32.02 1.61 -37.14
C GLY A 42 30.71 0.83 -37.36
N GLU A 43 30.78 -0.33 -38.01
CA GLU A 43 29.63 -1.22 -38.20
C GLU A 43 29.09 -1.75 -36.87
N ASN A 44 29.96 -2.17 -35.95
CA ASN A 44 29.57 -2.62 -34.61
C ASN A 44 28.90 -1.51 -33.80
N GLU A 45 29.44 -0.29 -33.85
CA GLU A 45 28.83 0.87 -33.19
C GLU A 45 27.46 1.19 -33.77
N HIS A 46 27.32 1.13 -35.10
CA HIS A 46 26.03 1.27 -35.77
C HIS A 46 25.01 0.22 -35.30
N LEU A 47 25.39 -1.06 -35.33
CA LEU A 47 24.54 -2.17 -34.88
C LEU A 47 24.15 -2.02 -33.40
N ARG A 48 25.09 -1.65 -32.53
CA ARG A 48 24.80 -1.38 -31.11
C ARG A 48 23.77 -0.26 -30.95
N SER A 49 23.94 0.85 -31.67
CA SER A 49 22.98 1.97 -31.64
C SER A 49 21.59 1.54 -32.12
N TRP A 50 21.53 0.65 -33.10
CA TRP A 50 20.27 0.13 -33.64
C TRP A 50 19.58 -0.83 -32.67
N VAL A 51 20.33 -1.73 -32.03
CA VAL A 51 19.81 -2.63 -30.98
C VAL A 51 19.25 -1.83 -29.80
N ILE A 52 19.94 -0.79 -29.35
CA ILE A 52 19.45 0.09 -28.27
C ILE A 52 18.12 0.74 -28.67
N ARG A 53 18.01 1.25 -29.91
CA ARG A 53 16.76 1.83 -30.42
C ARG A 53 15.62 0.80 -30.46
N LEU A 54 15.89 -0.42 -30.91
CA LEU A 54 14.89 -1.50 -30.96
C LEU A 54 14.44 -1.92 -29.56
N GLN A 55 15.38 -2.04 -28.61
CA GLN A 55 15.07 -2.36 -27.22
C GLN A 55 14.20 -1.26 -26.59
N ALA A 56 14.56 0.01 -26.78
CA ALA A 56 13.76 1.13 -26.30
C ALA A 56 12.34 1.14 -26.88
N ALA A 57 12.19 0.90 -28.18
CA ALA A 57 10.89 0.79 -28.83
C ALA A 57 10.07 -0.39 -28.29
N SER A 58 10.69 -1.54 -28.06
CA SER A 58 10.02 -2.72 -27.48
C SER A 58 9.49 -2.45 -26.07
N ILE A 59 10.30 -1.83 -25.21
CA ILE A 59 9.91 -1.49 -23.84
C ILE A 59 8.74 -0.50 -23.84
N LEU A 60 8.78 0.51 -24.70
CA LEU A 60 7.69 1.49 -24.84
C LEU A 60 6.40 0.82 -25.31
N ASN A 61 6.48 -0.06 -26.30
CA ASN A 61 5.34 -0.81 -26.82
C ASN A 61 4.74 -1.74 -25.77
N GLU A 62 5.57 -2.41 -24.97
CA GLU A 62 5.11 -3.26 -23.86
C GLU A 62 4.36 -2.43 -22.80
N GLY A 63 4.93 -1.29 -22.39
CA GLY A 63 4.29 -0.37 -21.46
C GLY A 63 2.93 0.13 -21.98
N HIS A 64 2.86 0.50 -23.25
CA HIS A 64 1.61 0.93 -23.88
C HIS A 64 0.57 -0.19 -23.93
N CYS A 65 0.95 -1.40 -24.36
CA CYS A 65 0.07 -2.57 -24.39
C CYS A 65 -0.45 -2.92 -23.00
N ASN A 66 0.39 -2.86 -21.97
CA ASN A 66 -0.01 -3.13 -20.59
C ASN A 66 -1.02 -2.08 -20.10
N MET A 67 -0.76 -0.79 -20.34
CA MET A 67 -1.72 0.27 -20.03
C MET A 67 -3.07 0.05 -20.72
N LEU A 68 -3.07 -0.31 -22.01
CA LEU A 68 -4.30 -0.62 -22.75
C LEU A 68 -5.04 -1.82 -22.16
N ARG A 69 -4.32 -2.89 -21.82
CA ARG A 69 -4.90 -4.08 -21.16
C ARG A 69 -5.56 -3.72 -19.83
N PHE A 70 -4.92 -2.90 -18.99
CA PHE A 70 -5.52 -2.47 -17.73
C PHE A 70 -6.76 -1.60 -17.93
N ARG A 71 -6.73 -0.68 -18.89
CA ARG A 71 -7.90 0.15 -19.22
C ARG A 71 -9.06 -0.70 -19.73
N LEU A 72 -8.77 -1.67 -20.59
CA LEU A 72 -9.78 -2.58 -21.14
C LEU A 72 -10.35 -3.47 -20.04
N ALA A 73 -9.50 -4.10 -19.23
CA ALA A 73 -9.91 -4.92 -18.09
C ALA A 73 -10.76 -4.12 -17.10
N ALA A 74 -10.37 -2.90 -16.75
CA ALA A 74 -11.17 -2.03 -15.88
C ALA A 74 -12.54 -1.69 -16.49
N LYS A 75 -12.61 -1.45 -17.80
CA LYS A 75 -13.88 -1.20 -18.50
C LYS A 75 -14.76 -2.45 -18.54
N GLU A 76 -14.18 -3.61 -18.80
CA GLU A 76 -14.87 -4.89 -18.82
C GLU A 76 -15.39 -5.28 -17.44
N GLU A 77 -14.59 -5.10 -16.39
CA GLU A 77 -15.03 -5.34 -15.02
C GLU A 77 -16.16 -4.38 -14.62
N ARG A 78 -16.07 -3.10 -15.00
CA ARG A 78 -17.18 -2.14 -14.81
C ARG A 78 -18.44 -2.54 -15.58
N ALA A 79 -18.31 -3.14 -16.77
CA ALA A 79 -19.44 -3.64 -17.54
C ALA A 79 -20.05 -4.91 -16.93
N LYS A 80 -19.22 -5.84 -16.45
CA LYS A 80 -19.65 -7.11 -15.82
C LYS A 80 -20.33 -6.90 -14.47
N LYS A 81 -19.82 -5.96 -13.65
CA LYS A 81 -20.39 -5.67 -12.32
C LYS A 81 -21.79 -5.05 -12.37
N GLY A 82 -22.35 -4.90 -13.58
CA GLY A 82 -23.51 -4.08 -13.85
C GLY A 82 -23.11 -2.63 -13.62
N GLY A 83 -23.39 -1.75 -14.57
CA GLY A 83 -23.48 -0.35 -14.19
C GLY A 83 -24.44 -0.31 -13.01
N GLY A 84 -23.97 0.08 -11.82
CA GLY A 84 -24.89 0.42 -10.73
C GLY A 84 -26.00 1.28 -11.33
N ARG A 85 -27.23 1.18 -10.83
CA ARG A 85 -28.42 1.84 -11.43
C ARG A 85 -28.32 3.37 -11.48
N GLY A 86 -27.14 3.99 -11.53
CA GLY A 86 -26.83 5.41 -11.58
C GLY A 86 -27.61 6.20 -12.62
N LYS A 87 -28.32 5.55 -13.57
CA LYS A 87 -29.49 6.11 -14.25
C LYS A 87 -30.60 5.06 -14.32
N LEU A 88 -31.85 5.51 -14.09
CA LEU A 88 -33.09 4.74 -14.27
C LEU A 88 -33.16 3.99 -15.61
N LEU A 89 -32.47 4.51 -16.64
CA LEU A 89 -32.31 3.95 -17.97
C LEU A 89 -30.82 3.99 -18.34
N GLY A 90 -30.07 2.98 -17.88
CA GLY A 90 -28.60 2.89 -18.06
C GLY A 90 -28.13 2.82 -19.52
N ASP A 91 -29.03 2.50 -20.44
CA ASP A 91 -28.74 2.24 -21.86
C ASP A 91 -28.47 3.54 -22.66
N GLY A 92 -28.92 4.70 -22.16
CA GLY A 92 -28.80 5.99 -22.87
C GLY A 92 -29.64 6.11 -24.15
N LEU A 93 -30.38 5.07 -24.54
CA LEU A 93 -31.31 5.10 -25.66
C LEU A 93 -32.67 5.69 -25.25
N PRO A 94 -33.27 6.56 -26.08
CA PRO A 94 -34.66 6.97 -25.90
C PRO A 94 -35.56 5.73 -26.02
N ARG A 95 -36.25 5.36 -24.93
CA ARG A 95 -37.32 4.36 -24.96
C ARG A 95 -38.65 5.06 -24.77
N LEU A 96 -39.61 4.73 -25.62
CA LEU A 96 -41.01 5.09 -25.40
C LEU A 96 -41.55 4.13 -24.34
N LEU A 97 -41.53 4.57 -23.08
CA LEU A 97 -42.08 3.78 -21.98
C LEU A 97 -43.56 4.14 -21.85
N SER A 98 -44.42 3.13 -21.93
CA SER A 98 -45.81 3.22 -21.51
C SER A 98 -45.85 3.60 -20.01
N GLY A 99 -46.82 4.42 -19.60
CA GLY A 99 -46.82 5.08 -18.28
C GLY A 99 -46.64 4.15 -17.08
N ASP A 100 -47.17 2.93 -17.13
CA ASP A 100 -47.16 1.97 -16.01
C ASP A 100 -45.76 1.37 -15.79
N ASP A 101 -45.12 0.84 -16.84
CA ASP A 101 -43.76 0.26 -16.75
C ASP A 101 -42.70 1.28 -16.30
N PHE A 102 -42.89 2.55 -16.68
CA PHE A 102 -42.02 3.64 -16.23
C PHE A 102 -42.21 3.91 -14.73
N PHE A 103 -43.47 3.97 -14.29
CA PHE A 103 -43.80 4.23 -12.89
C PHE A 103 -43.20 3.17 -11.96
N GLU A 104 -43.36 1.88 -12.30
CA GLU A 104 -42.78 0.78 -11.52
C GLU A 104 -41.25 0.91 -11.40
N LYS A 105 -40.56 1.18 -12.52
CA LYS A 105 -39.10 1.38 -12.51
C LYS A 105 -38.67 2.57 -11.66
N VAL A 106 -39.41 3.68 -11.70
CA VAL A 106 -39.14 4.86 -10.88
C VAL A 106 -39.28 4.51 -9.40
N VAL A 107 -40.34 3.79 -9.02
CA VAL A 107 -40.56 3.36 -7.63
C VAL A 107 -39.39 2.48 -7.16
N GLU A 108 -39.05 1.42 -7.91
CA GLU A 108 -37.92 0.55 -7.57
C GLU A 108 -36.59 1.30 -7.45
N PHE A 109 -36.35 2.26 -8.35
CA PHE A 109 -35.14 3.07 -8.32
C PHE A 109 -35.09 3.99 -7.09
N THR A 110 -36.21 4.62 -6.74
CA THR A 110 -36.29 5.48 -5.55
C THR A 110 -36.14 4.70 -4.24
N GLU A 111 -36.73 3.50 -4.15
CA GLU A 111 -36.56 2.61 -3.00
C GLU A 111 -35.11 2.14 -2.87
N TRP A 112 -34.48 1.77 -3.99
CA TRP A 112 -33.07 1.43 -4.03
C TRP A 112 -32.17 2.59 -3.58
N GLN A 113 -32.44 3.83 -4.04
CA GLN A 113 -31.69 5.01 -3.61
C GLN A 113 -31.82 5.25 -2.11
N LYS A 114 -33.05 5.18 -1.56
CA LYS A 114 -33.29 5.31 -0.12
C LYS A 114 -32.54 4.24 0.68
N ALA A 115 -32.54 2.98 0.22
CA ALA A 115 -31.81 1.90 0.87
C ALA A 115 -30.28 2.14 0.85
N GLN A 116 -29.74 2.67 -0.25
CA GLN A 116 -28.32 3.00 -0.35
C GLN A 116 -27.93 4.18 0.55
N GLU A 117 -28.77 5.21 0.64
CA GLU A 117 -28.57 6.35 1.53
C GLU A 117 -28.61 5.89 3.00
N ALA A 118 -29.60 5.09 3.38
CA ALA A 118 -29.68 4.52 4.73
C ALA A 118 -28.43 3.68 5.08
N LYS A 119 -27.92 2.87 4.14
CA LYS A 119 -26.66 2.12 4.34
C LYS A 119 -25.45 3.03 4.51
N LYS A 120 -25.36 4.12 3.74
CA LYS A 120 -24.28 5.12 3.88
C LYS A 120 -24.35 5.80 5.24
N GLU A 121 -25.54 6.23 5.66
CA GLU A 121 -25.76 6.84 6.97
C GLU A 121 -25.41 5.88 8.10
N ALA A 122 -25.84 4.62 8.02
CA ALA A 122 -25.48 3.59 9.00
C ALA A 122 -23.96 3.41 9.12
N ARG A 123 -23.23 3.41 7.99
CA ARG A 123 -21.76 3.35 7.99
C ARG A 123 -21.10 4.57 8.63
N VAL A 124 -21.63 5.77 8.36
CA VAL A 124 -21.12 7.01 8.98
C VAL A 124 -21.35 6.98 10.49
N ASN A 125 -22.55 6.58 10.92
CA ASN A 125 -22.91 6.46 12.33
C ASN A 125 -22.06 5.40 13.05
N ALA A 126 -21.86 4.23 12.44
CA ALA A 126 -20.97 3.18 12.97
C ALA A 126 -19.54 3.68 13.15
N LYS A 127 -19.02 4.43 12.18
CA LYS A 127 -17.68 5.02 12.25
C LYS A 127 -17.58 6.07 13.35
N ALA A 128 -18.59 6.92 13.52
CA ALA A 128 -18.65 7.91 14.59
C ALA A 128 -18.66 7.24 15.98
N ALA A 129 -19.52 6.24 16.16
CA ALA A 129 -19.59 5.47 17.41
C ALA A 129 -18.27 4.75 17.72
N TRP A 130 -17.61 4.18 16.70
CA TRP A 130 -16.29 3.57 16.87
C TRP A 130 -15.21 4.59 17.27
N GLN A 131 -15.22 5.78 16.68
CA GLN A 131 -14.29 6.86 17.06
C GLN A 131 -14.50 7.32 18.50
N ASP A 132 -15.74 7.42 18.95
CA ASP A 132 -16.08 7.77 20.34
C ASP A 132 -15.61 6.70 21.32
N ALA A 133 -15.88 5.43 21.01
CA ALA A 133 -15.39 4.30 21.81
C ALA A 133 -13.85 4.26 21.87
N LEU A 134 -13.18 4.60 20.76
CA LEU A 134 -11.72 4.64 20.70
C LEU A 134 -11.15 5.77 21.57
N ARG A 135 -11.79 6.95 21.60
CA ARG A 135 -11.41 8.06 22.48
C ARG A 135 -11.53 7.66 23.95
N ALA A 136 -12.68 7.12 24.35
CA ALA A 136 -12.91 6.65 25.72
C ALA A 136 -11.90 5.55 26.13
N TRP A 137 -11.56 4.64 25.20
CA TRP A 137 -10.56 3.60 25.46
C TRP A 137 -9.15 4.16 25.66
N GLU A 138 -8.75 5.18 24.90
CA GLU A 138 -7.44 5.82 25.05
C GLU A 138 -7.34 6.61 26.37
N GLU A 139 -8.41 7.31 26.76
CA GLU A 139 -8.52 7.97 28.07
C GLU A 139 -8.34 6.97 29.22
N HIS A 140 -9.09 5.86 29.20
CA HIS A 140 -8.97 4.81 30.21
C HIS A 140 -7.57 4.17 30.23
N LYS A 141 -6.94 4.02 29.06
CA LYS A 141 -5.57 3.51 28.95
C LYS A 141 -4.55 4.44 29.59
N MET A 142 -4.74 5.76 29.47
CA MET A 142 -3.89 6.78 30.11
C MET A 142 -4.04 6.77 31.62
N VAL A 143 -5.27 6.82 32.15
CA VAL A 143 -5.54 6.75 33.59
C VAL A 143 -4.91 5.49 34.22
N ARG A 144 -5.13 4.33 33.59
CA ARG A 144 -4.54 3.06 34.05
C ARG A 144 -3.00 3.09 34.02
N LYS A 145 -2.39 3.76 33.04
CA LYS A 145 -0.93 3.89 32.97
C LYS A 145 -0.41 4.70 34.16
N GLU A 146 -1.06 5.81 34.49
CA GLU A 146 -0.70 6.63 35.65
C GLU A 146 -0.86 5.86 36.97
N GLU A 147 -1.96 5.14 37.17
CA GLU A 147 -2.17 4.29 38.35
C GLU A 147 -1.11 3.19 38.45
N LYS A 148 -0.79 2.54 37.32
CA LYS A 148 0.27 1.54 37.26
C LYS A 148 1.62 2.15 37.62
N ASP A 149 1.92 3.34 37.12
CA ASP A 149 3.19 4.00 37.40
C ASP A 149 3.29 4.38 38.89
N LYS A 150 2.21 4.89 39.49
CA LYS A 150 2.11 5.15 40.95
C LYS A 150 2.32 3.87 41.79
N MET A 151 1.63 2.78 41.45
CA MET A 151 1.80 1.48 42.11
C MET A 151 3.23 0.96 42.00
N VAL A 152 3.88 1.18 40.85
CA VAL A 152 5.27 0.78 40.63
C VAL A 152 6.24 1.67 41.41
N THR A 153 5.99 2.97 41.53
CA THR A 153 6.84 3.88 42.32
C THR A 153 6.77 3.55 43.80
N GLU A 154 5.56 3.37 44.35
CA GLU A 154 5.37 2.99 45.76
C GLU A 154 6.05 1.65 46.07
N TYR A 155 5.90 0.66 45.20
CA TYR A 155 6.58 -0.62 45.36
C TYR A 155 8.11 -0.48 45.33
N LYS A 156 8.66 0.37 44.45
CA LYS A 156 10.10 0.63 44.39
C LYS A 156 10.60 1.31 45.68
N GLU A 157 9.83 2.24 46.23
CA GLU A 157 10.15 2.90 47.50
C GLU A 157 10.15 1.90 48.66
N GLN A 158 9.13 1.06 48.78
CA GLN A 158 9.07 -0.01 49.78
C GLN A 158 10.25 -0.98 49.65
N VAL A 159 10.62 -1.36 48.43
CA VAL A 159 11.79 -2.22 48.19
C VAL A 159 13.09 -1.50 48.59
N ARG A 160 13.23 -0.21 48.31
CA ARG A 160 14.40 0.59 48.68
C ARG A 160 14.54 0.71 50.20
N GLU A 161 13.44 0.95 50.91
CA GLU A 161 13.42 1.00 52.37
C GLU A 161 13.79 -0.35 52.97
N TRP A 162 13.21 -1.44 52.44
CA TRP A 162 13.55 -2.80 52.84
C TRP A 162 15.04 -3.13 52.60
N GLU A 163 15.60 -2.73 51.45
CA GLU A 163 17.03 -2.90 51.15
C GLU A 163 17.93 -2.11 52.11
N SER A 164 17.53 -0.88 52.48
CA SER A 164 18.22 -0.06 53.47
C SER A 164 18.22 -0.72 54.86
N GLN A 165 17.06 -1.20 55.32
CA GLN A 165 16.92 -1.90 56.59
C GLN A 165 17.75 -3.20 56.62
N LYS A 166 17.70 -3.98 55.54
CA LYS A 166 18.51 -5.18 55.37
C LYS A 166 20.01 -4.87 55.42
N ALA A 167 20.44 -3.78 54.78
CA ALA A 167 21.83 -3.34 54.80
C ALA A 167 22.28 -2.90 56.22
N ALA A 168 21.43 -2.19 56.96
CA ALA A 168 21.70 -1.78 58.35
C ALA A 168 21.80 -2.99 59.30
N ALA A 169 20.91 -3.97 59.15
CA ALA A 169 20.99 -5.23 59.91
C ALA A 169 22.28 -6.01 59.60
N LYS A 170 22.70 -6.04 58.33
CA LYS A 170 23.97 -6.66 57.92
C LYS A 170 25.18 -5.96 58.54
N ARG A 171 25.20 -4.62 58.60
CA ARG A 171 26.28 -3.84 59.25
C ARG A 171 26.41 -4.15 60.74
N THR A 172 25.29 -4.35 61.42
CA THR A 172 25.24 -4.67 62.86
C THR A 172 25.36 -6.16 63.18
N LYS A 173 25.59 -7.01 62.16
CA LYS A 173 25.66 -8.49 62.26
C LYS A 173 24.42 -9.12 62.92
N LYS A 174 23.26 -8.47 62.82
CA LYS A 174 21.98 -9.00 63.32
C LYS A 174 21.25 -9.74 62.18
N PRO A 175 20.55 -10.86 62.46
CA PRO A 175 19.75 -11.54 61.46
C PRO A 175 18.53 -10.68 61.08
N PHE A 176 18.32 -10.47 59.79
CA PHE A 176 17.17 -9.74 59.23
C PHE A 176 16.09 -10.72 58.81
N LYS A 177 14.89 -10.62 59.42
CA LYS A 177 13.80 -11.59 59.24
C LYS A 177 12.62 -11.05 58.42
N ASP A 178 12.63 -9.76 58.07
CA ASP A 178 11.50 -9.16 57.37
C ASP A 178 11.46 -9.61 55.91
N PRO A 179 10.33 -10.14 55.44
CA PRO A 179 10.19 -10.62 54.06
C PRO A 179 10.26 -9.46 53.07
N LYS A 180 10.76 -9.73 51.87
CA LYS A 180 10.77 -8.74 50.79
C LYS A 180 9.33 -8.34 50.44
N PRO A 181 9.03 -7.03 50.24
CA PRO A 181 7.73 -6.59 49.78
C PRO A 181 7.30 -7.33 48.51
N LYS A 182 6.02 -7.70 48.41
CA LYS A 182 5.46 -8.36 47.22
C LYS A 182 5.03 -7.32 46.20
N ARG A 183 5.23 -7.63 44.92
CA ARG A 183 4.80 -6.75 43.83
C ARG A 183 3.25 -6.71 43.78
N PRO A 184 2.62 -5.53 43.69
CA PRO A 184 1.17 -5.42 43.57
C PRO A 184 0.69 -5.99 42.23
N GLU A 185 -0.54 -6.51 42.21
CA GLU A 185 -1.20 -6.94 40.98
C GLU A 185 -1.56 -5.71 40.13
N LEU A 186 -1.17 -5.76 38.87
CA LEU A 186 -1.35 -4.63 37.95
C LEU A 186 -2.73 -4.69 37.27
N PRO A 187 -3.40 -3.54 37.08
CA PRO A 187 -4.68 -3.50 36.40
C PRO A 187 -4.54 -3.98 34.94
N LYS A 188 -5.42 -4.90 34.54
CA LYS A 188 -5.49 -5.46 33.18
C LYS A 188 -6.05 -4.41 32.21
N GLN A 189 -5.59 -4.45 30.97
CA GLN A 189 -6.07 -3.55 29.92
C GLN A 189 -7.34 -4.12 29.28
N ALA A 190 -8.38 -3.29 29.13
CA ALA A 190 -9.58 -3.65 28.37
C ALA A 190 -9.24 -3.84 26.87
N PRO A 191 -9.93 -4.75 26.16
CA PRO A 191 -9.70 -4.95 24.74
C PRO A 191 -9.96 -3.67 23.94
N LYS A 192 -9.19 -3.46 22.87
CA LYS A 192 -9.35 -2.30 21.99
C LYS A 192 -10.62 -2.47 21.15
N PRO A 193 -11.50 -1.46 21.07
CA PRO A 193 -12.71 -1.52 20.24
C PRO A 193 -12.35 -1.66 18.76
N ARG A 194 -13.02 -2.57 18.05
CA ARG A 194 -12.83 -2.80 16.61
C ARG A 194 -14.03 -2.24 15.85
N LEU A 195 -13.80 -1.78 14.62
CA LEU A 195 -14.88 -1.20 13.80
C LEU A 195 -16.02 -2.22 13.53
N LYS A 196 -15.66 -3.51 13.41
CA LYS A 196 -16.61 -4.61 13.23
C LYS A 196 -17.64 -4.74 14.35
N ASP A 197 -17.31 -4.26 15.56
CA ASP A 197 -18.22 -4.33 16.71
C ASP A 197 -19.34 -3.26 16.64
N PHE A 198 -19.24 -2.32 15.69
CA PHE A 198 -20.15 -1.18 15.50
C PHE A 198 -20.86 -1.19 14.14
N GLU A 199 -20.37 -1.99 13.18
CA GLU A 199 -21.08 -2.24 11.93
C GLU A 199 -22.22 -3.22 12.23
N LEU A 200 -23.45 -2.83 11.91
CA LEU A 200 -24.56 -3.79 11.87
C LEU A 200 -24.16 -4.87 10.86
N GLU A 201 -24.10 -6.13 11.30
CA GLU A 201 -24.06 -7.29 10.40
C GLU A 201 -25.33 -7.26 9.56
N THR A 202 -25.27 -6.53 8.46
CA THR A 202 -26.21 -6.72 7.38
C THR A 202 -25.75 -8.00 6.71
N ASP A 203 -26.38 -9.13 7.06
CA ASP A 203 -26.32 -10.35 6.27
C ASP A 203 -26.67 -9.98 4.83
N THR A 204 -25.62 -9.75 4.05
CA THR A 204 -25.66 -9.52 2.61
C THR A 204 -24.49 -10.31 2.06
N ASP A 205 -24.65 -11.63 2.09
CA ASP A 205 -24.16 -12.48 1.01
C ASP A 205 -24.84 -12.02 -0.28
N ASP A 206 -24.39 -10.90 -0.84
CA ASP A 206 -24.60 -10.54 -2.23
C ASP A 206 -23.45 -9.62 -2.66
N ALA A 207 -22.39 -10.28 -3.12
CA ALA A 207 -21.43 -9.88 -4.14
C ALA A 207 -21.02 -8.39 -4.24
N GLU A 208 -19.74 -8.17 -3.92
CA GLU A 208 -18.81 -7.32 -4.68
C GLU A 208 -19.22 -5.88 -5.03
N GLY A 209 -18.78 -4.94 -4.20
CA GLY A 209 -18.81 -3.52 -4.52
C GLY A 209 -17.76 -2.72 -3.75
N GLY A 210 -16.48 -3.03 -3.97
CA GLY A 210 -15.36 -2.26 -3.41
C GLY A 210 -15.43 -0.80 -3.84
N VAL A 211 -15.86 0.07 -2.91
CA VAL A 211 -15.80 1.52 -3.05
C VAL A 211 -14.36 1.95 -2.71
N ASP A 212 -13.54 2.06 -3.75
CA ASP A 212 -12.23 2.72 -3.68
C ASP A 212 -12.43 4.23 -3.77
N THR A 213 -12.29 4.92 -2.64
CA THR A 213 -12.31 6.38 -2.56
C THR A 213 -10.91 6.91 -2.88
N GLY A 214 -10.57 6.97 -4.17
CA GLY A 214 -9.42 7.71 -4.69
C GLY A 214 -9.70 9.22 -4.69
N SER A 215 -9.45 9.87 -3.56
CA SER A 215 -9.41 11.33 -3.44
C SER A 215 -8.06 11.84 -3.97
N GLU A 216 -8.01 12.26 -5.23
CA GLU A 216 -6.88 13.01 -5.77
C GLU A 216 -7.34 14.44 -6.11
N ALA A 217 -7.06 15.35 -5.19
CA ALA A 217 -7.23 16.78 -5.36
C ALA A 217 -6.13 17.29 -6.30
N GLY A 218 -6.48 17.46 -7.58
CA GLY A 218 -5.67 18.21 -8.54
C GLY A 218 -5.87 19.71 -8.29
N SER A 219 -4.97 20.30 -7.51
CA SER A 219 -4.79 21.75 -7.40
C SER A 219 -4.18 22.27 -8.70
N GLY A 220 -4.99 22.91 -9.54
CA GLY A 220 -4.50 23.76 -10.61
C GLY A 220 -4.04 25.09 -10.04
N CYS A 221 -2.78 25.44 -10.30
CA CYS A 221 -2.32 26.83 -10.26
C CYS A 221 -1.79 27.17 -11.65
N ASP A 222 -2.52 28.05 -12.31
CA ASP A 222 -2.05 28.93 -13.38
C ASP A 222 -0.93 29.84 -12.86
N GLU A 223 0.16 29.97 -13.63
CA GLU A 223 0.76 31.23 -14.13
C GLU A 223 1.94 30.93 -15.06
#